data_AF-A0A3F2UEU3-F1
#
_entry.id   AF-A0A3F2UEU3-F1
#
_cell.length_a   1.000
_cell.length_b   1.000
_cell.length_c   1.000
_cell.angle_alpha   90.00
_cell.angle_beta   90.00
_cell.angle_gamma   90.00
#
_symmetry.space_group_name_H-M   'P 1'
#
loop_
_entity.id
_entity.type
_entity.pdbx_description
1 polymer ?
#
loop_
_entity_poly.entity_id
_entity_poly.type
_entity_poly.pdbx_seq_one_letter_code
_entity_poly.pdbx_strand_id
1 'polypeptide(L)'
;MATMSSFNSTPRLLVLATVACGLLAPAAAQERMVVRADDAKRRTCPSEQCGIVGRFFSGESVPVFERADGWSRVSLYYTAGCHDGRSSFVEVGHDECTKANGIVQGEFAEWVKSAFLAAEAGS
;
A
#
# COMPACT_ATOMS: atom_id res chain seq x y z
N MET A 1 -55.90 35.06 13.09
CA MET A 1 -55.53 35.39 14.48
C MET A 1 -55.73 34.14 15.31
N ALA A 2 -54.66 33.42 15.64
CA ALA A 2 -54.66 32.39 16.69
C ALA A 2 -53.20 32.22 17.12
N THR A 3 -52.95 32.66 18.33
CA THR A 3 -51.66 32.73 19.02
C THR A 3 -51.22 31.37 19.54
N MET A 4 -49.90 31.25 19.67
CA MET A 4 -49.15 30.18 20.31
C MET A 4 -49.71 29.77 21.68
N SER A 5 -49.53 28.51 22.06
CA SER A 5 -48.93 28.09 23.35
C SER A 5 -48.93 26.57 23.48
N SER A 6 -47.78 25.96 23.80
CA SER A 6 -47.53 25.42 25.14
C SER A 6 -46.24 24.58 25.19
N PHE A 7 -45.52 24.77 26.29
CA PHE A 7 -44.31 24.08 26.73
C PHE A 7 -44.60 22.64 27.17
N ASN A 8 -43.63 21.74 26.98
CA ASN A 8 -43.37 20.61 27.90
C ASN A 8 -41.92 20.12 27.70
N SER A 9 -40.99 20.57 28.55
CA SER A 9 -40.47 19.90 29.75
C SER A 9 -39.83 18.52 29.50
N THR A 10 -38.50 18.51 29.71
CA THR A 10 -37.48 17.45 29.63
C THR A 10 -37.83 16.10 30.24
N PRO A 11 -37.16 15.03 29.77
CA PRO A 11 -36.61 14.02 30.65
C PRO A 11 -35.09 14.12 30.72
N ARG A 12 -34.55 14.32 31.93
CA ARG A 12 -33.19 13.91 32.28
C ARG A 12 -33.17 12.39 32.35
N LEU A 13 -32.31 11.74 31.56
CA LEU A 13 -31.83 10.40 31.87
C LEU A 13 -30.30 10.38 31.82
N LEU A 14 -29.76 9.65 32.78
CA LEU A 14 -28.38 9.59 33.26
C LEU A 14 -27.76 8.28 32.74
N VAL A 15 -26.41 8.22 32.72
CA VAL A 15 -25.55 7.01 32.59
C VAL A 15 -25.52 6.43 31.15
N LEU A 16 -24.39 6.15 30.50
CA LEU A 16 -23.17 5.48 30.97
C LEU A 16 -21.91 6.01 30.28
N ALA A 17 -20.90 6.36 31.07
CA ALA A 17 -19.52 6.40 30.60
C ALA A 17 -19.09 4.95 30.36
N THR A 18 -19.24 4.46 29.12
CA THR A 18 -18.59 3.23 28.69
C THR A 18 -17.10 3.48 28.67
N VAL A 19 -16.39 2.95 29.67
CA VAL A 19 -14.93 2.73 29.57
C VAL A 19 -14.75 1.67 28.48
N ALA A 20 -14.62 2.13 27.23
CA ALA A 20 -14.14 1.29 26.15
C ALA A 20 -12.65 1.06 26.41
N CYS A 21 -12.33 0.01 27.16
CA CYS A 21 -11.00 -0.58 27.14
C CYS A 21 -10.82 -1.12 25.71
N GLY A 22 -10.29 -0.27 24.84
CA GLY A 22 -10.10 -0.56 23.43
C GLY A 22 -9.25 -1.82 23.30
N LEU A 23 -9.80 -2.79 22.58
CA LEU A 23 -9.14 -4.02 22.17
C LEU A 23 -7.75 -3.67 21.64
N LEU A 24 -6.70 -4.08 22.34
CA LEU A 24 -5.37 -4.21 21.75
C LEU A 24 -5.46 -5.39 20.77
N ALA A 25 -5.94 -5.12 19.55
CA ALA A 25 -5.79 -6.06 18.46
C ALA A 25 -4.29 -6.31 18.30
N PRO A 26 -3.83 -7.57 18.24
CA PRO A 26 -2.43 -7.83 17.94
C PRO A 26 -2.12 -7.19 16.59
N ALA A 27 -1.00 -6.47 16.50
CA ALA A 27 -0.50 -6.02 15.21
C ALA A 27 -0.24 -7.27 14.37
N ALA A 28 -1.08 -7.52 13.36
CA ALA A 28 -0.86 -8.61 12.44
C ALA A 28 0.53 -8.41 11.83
N ALA A 29 1.43 -9.38 12.03
CA ALA A 29 2.75 -9.32 11.44
C ALA A 29 2.60 -9.24 9.93
N GLN A 30 3.17 -8.20 9.31
CA GLN A 30 3.22 -8.04 7.87
C GLN A 30 3.91 -9.27 7.28
N GLU A 31 3.27 -9.96 6.34
CA GLU A 31 3.87 -11.11 5.66
C GLU A 31 5.20 -10.67 5.03
N ARG A 32 6.23 -11.50 5.21
CA ARG A 32 7.55 -11.31 4.60
C ARG A 32 7.94 -12.52 3.77
N MET A 33 8.63 -12.28 2.67
CA MET A 33 9.17 -13.30 1.78
C MET A 33 10.62 -12.98 1.41
N VAL A 34 11.38 -14.01 1.08
CA VAL A 34 12.78 -13.91 0.65
C VAL A 34 12.85 -13.89 -0.87
N VAL A 35 13.60 -12.94 -1.42
CA VAL A 35 13.95 -12.90 -2.84
C VAL A 35 14.94 -14.03 -3.15
N ARG A 36 14.62 -14.88 -4.14
CA ARG A 36 15.44 -16.04 -4.54
C ARG A 36 16.05 -15.94 -5.93
N ALA A 37 15.75 -14.87 -6.65
CA ALA A 37 16.29 -14.62 -7.99
C ALA A 37 17.40 -13.57 -7.94
N ASP A 38 18.42 -13.75 -8.78
CA ASP A 38 19.57 -12.85 -8.85
C ASP A 38 19.31 -11.58 -9.67
N ASP A 39 18.21 -11.53 -10.43
CA ASP A 39 17.85 -10.39 -11.30
C ASP A 39 16.47 -9.78 -11.01
N ALA A 40 15.92 -10.02 -9.82
CA ALA A 40 14.59 -9.57 -9.43
C ALA A 40 14.42 -8.05 -9.57
N LYS A 41 13.73 -7.61 -10.63
CA LYS A 41 13.48 -6.21 -10.93
C LYS A 41 12.40 -5.62 -10.03
N ARG A 42 12.65 -4.40 -9.54
CA ARG A 42 11.68 -3.54 -8.86
C ARG A 42 10.95 -2.71 -9.89
N ARG A 43 9.66 -2.97 -10.11
CA ARG A 43 8.85 -2.27 -11.12
C ARG A 43 7.83 -1.33 -10.50
N THR A 44 7.44 -0.29 -11.22
CA THR A 44 6.41 0.68 -10.79
C THR A 44 4.99 0.12 -10.80
N CYS A 45 4.75 -1.02 -11.46
CA CYS A 45 3.44 -1.67 -11.56
C CYS A 45 3.57 -3.20 -11.83
N PRO A 46 2.49 -4.00 -11.70
CA PRO A 46 2.50 -5.45 -11.94
C PRO A 46 2.49 -5.80 -13.45
N SER A 47 3.47 -5.31 -14.21
CA SER A 47 3.62 -5.59 -15.64
C SER A 47 5.07 -5.48 -16.09
N GLU A 48 5.44 -6.27 -17.09
CA GLU A 48 6.77 -6.19 -17.71
C GLU A 48 7.00 -4.90 -18.50
N GLN A 49 5.92 -4.20 -18.86
CA GLN A 49 5.95 -2.93 -19.56
C GLN A 49 6.22 -1.75 -18.61
N CYS A 50 6.06 -1.92 -17.30
CA CYS A 50 6.26 -0.82 -16.36
C CYS A 50 7.74 -0.55 -16.09
N GLY A 51 8.06 0.70 -15.76
CA GLY A 51 9.41 1.16 -15.47
C GLY A 51 10.08 0.36 -14.36
N ILE A 52 11.41 0.23 -14.43
CA ILE A 52 12.24 -0.43 -13.43
C ILE A 52 12.91 0.65 -12.59
N VAL A 53 12.69 0.64 -11.28
CA VAL A 53 13.24 1.60 -10.31
C VAL A 53 14.44 1.04 -9.54
N GLY A 54 14.86 -0.17 -9.89
CA GLY A 54 16.01 -0.85 -9.33
C GLY A 54 15.90 -2.37 -9.36
N ARG A 55 16.70 -3.02 -8.53
CA ARG A 55 16.72 -4.47 -8.35
C ARG A 55 16.72 -4.83 -6.88
N PHE A 56 16.17 -5.98 -6.56
CA PHE A 56 16.34 -6.63 -5.26
C PHE A 56 17.60 -7.49 -5.27
N PHE A 57 18.18 -7.68 -4.09
CA PHE A 57 19.27 -8.64 -3.90
C PHE A 57 18.72 -10.02 -3.54
N SER A 58 19.36 -11.07 -4.04
CA SER A 58 19.06 -12.43 -3.62
C SER A 58 19.31 -12.59 -2.11
N GLY A 59 18.35 -13.21 -1.41
CA GLY A 59 18.34 -13.31 0.05
C GLY A 59 17.68 -12.13 0.78
N GLU A 60 17.30 -11.06 0.07
CA GLU A 60 16.60 -9.93 0.68
C GLU A 60 15.21 -10.34 1.16
N SER A 61 14.89 -10.02 2.42
CA SER A 61 13.55 -10.21 2.98
C SER A 61 12.70 -8.97 2.66
N VAL A 62 11.61 -9.14 1.92
CA VAL A 62 10.69 -8.06 1.52
C VAL A 62 9.29 -8.27 2.12
N PRO A 63 8.58 -7.20 2.53
CA PRO A 63 7.18 -7.33 2.91
C PRO A 63 6.33 -7.63 1.67
N VAL A 64 5.22 -8.34 1.83
CA VAL A 64 4.20 -8.49 0.79
C VAL A 64 2.91 -7.84 1.27
N PHE A 65 2.49 -6.80 0.55
CA PHE A 65 1.26 -6.07 0.86
C PHE A 65 0.07 -6.59 0.06
N GLU A 66 0.32 -7.09 -1.15
CA GLU A 66 -0.71 -7.45 -2.12
C GLU A 66 -0.15 -8.41 -3.18
N ARG A 67 -1.02 -9.22 -3.76
CA ARG A 67 -0.71 -10.09 -4.91
C ARG A 67 -1.73 -9.88 -6.01
N ALA A 68 -1.26 -9.70 -7.24
CA ALA A 68 -2.10 -9.54 -8.42
C ALA A 68 -1.36 -10.06 -9.65
N ASP A 69 -2.02 -10.91 -10.45
CA ASP A 69 -1.54 -11.35 -11.77
C ASP A 69 -0.10 -11.89 -11.81
N GLY A 70 0.31 -12.64 -10.78
CA GLY A 70 1.67 -13.20 -10.67
C GLY A 70 2.74 -12.21 -10.18
N TRP A 71 2.33 -11.04 -9.70
CA TRP A 71 3.17 -10.03 -9.07
C TRP A 71 2.82 -9.84 -7.61
N SER A 72 3.82 -9.44 -6.83
CA SER A 72 3.69 -9.06 -5.42
C SER A 72 4.05 -7.60 -5.26
N ARG A 73 3.20 -6.82 -4.59
CA ARG A 73 3.51 -5.45 -4.17
C ARG A 73 4.31 -5.49 -2.89
N VAL A 74 5.49 -4.88 -2.92
CA VAL A 74 6.52 -5.01 -1.88
C VAL A 74 6.92 -3.68 -1.25
N SER A 75 6.21 -2.60 -1.59
CA SER A 75 6.27 -1.32 -0.88
C SER A 75 4.88 -0.75 -0.66
N LEU A 76 4.79 0.25 0.22
CA LEU A 76 3.70 1.21 0.21
C LEU A 76 3.81 2.12 -1.02
N TYR A 77 2.76 2.87 -1.31
CA TYR A 77 2.84 3.94 -2.29
C TYR A 77 3.74 5.05 -1.79
N TYR A 78 4.56 5.59 -2.69
CA TYR A 78 5.38 6.76 -2.44
C TYR A 78 5.54 7.57 -3.72
N THR A 79 6.05 8.80 -3.58
CA THR A 79 6.23 9.72 -4.71
C THR A 79 7.05 9.09 -5.84
N ALA A 80 6.64 9.36 -7.07
CA ALA A 80 7.32 8.93 -8.28
C ALA A 80 8.42 9.90 -8.72
N GLY A 81 8.63 11.01 -7.99
CA GLY A 81 9.62 12.01 -8.37
C GLY A 81 9.36 12.65 -9.73
N CYS A 82 8.08 12.85 -10.08
CA CYS A 82 7.65 13.36 -11.38
C CYS A 82 8.09 14.81 -11.61
N HIS A 83 8.82 15.03 -12.70
CA HIS A 83 9.18 16.34 -13.22
C HIS A 83 8.98 16.35 -14.74
N ASP A 84 8.29 17.35 -15.29
CA ASP A 84 7.94 17.43 -16.71
C ASP A 84 7.33 16.13 -17.28
N GLY A 85 6.49 15.46 -16.48
CA GLY A 85 5.81 14.24 -16.88
C GLY A 85 6.68 12.98 -16.86
N ARG A 86 7.92 13.03 -16.37
CA ARG A 86 8.82 11.88 -16.26
C ARG A 86 9.28 11.64 -14.82
N SER A 87 9.40 10.38 -14.44
CA SER A 87 9.86 9.96 -13.12
C SER A 87 11.38 10.02 -13.04
N SER A 88 11.90 10.66 -11.99
CA SER A 88 13.34 10.62 -11.69
C SER A 88 13.80 9.32 -11.03
N PHE A 89 12.87 8.42 -10.65
CA PHE A 89 13.15 7.17 -9.96
C PHE A 89 13.18 5.95 -10.88
N VAL A 90 12.58 6.04 -12.07
CA VAL A 90 12.69 4.99 -13.08
C VAL A 90 14.08 5.03 -13.70
N GLU A 91 14.84 3.95 -13.52
CA GLU A 91 16.19 3.78 -14.06
C GLU A 91 16.17 3.23 -15.50
N VAL A 92 15.20 2.37 -15.83
CA VAL A 92 15.11 1.69 -17.13
C VAL A 92 13.65 1.50 -17.56
N GLY A 93 13.37 1.72 -18.84
CA GLY A 93 12.08 1.47 -19.46
C GLY A 93 11.18 2.71 -19.52
N HIS A 94 9.86 2.50 -19.46
CA HIS A 94 8.86 3.58 -19.44
C HIS A 94 9.01 4.42 -18.18
N ASP A 95 9.41 5.68 -18.33
CA ASP A 95 9.60 6.64 -17.24
C ASP A 95 8.47 7.67 -17.16
N GLU A 96 7.46 7.57 -18.02
CA GLU A 96 6.36 8.52 -18.05
C GLU A 96 5.49 8.39 -16.79
N CYS A 97 5.16 9.53 -16.17
CA CYS A 97 4.29 9.62 -15.01
C CYS A 97 2.82 9.48 -15.42
N THR A 98 2.46 8.28 -15.87
CA THR A 98 1.12 7.95 -16.35
C THR A 98 0.55 6.76 -15.59
N LYS A 99 -0.77 6.66 -15.58
CA LYS A 99 -1.48 5.51 -15.00
C LYS A 99 -1.07 4.18 -15.65
N ALA A 100 -0.76 4.19 -16.95
CA ALA A 100 -0.30 3.00 -17.67
C ALA A 100 1.03 2.46 -17.11
N ASN A 101 1.87 3.35 -16.57
CA ASN A 101 3.13 3.01 -15.92
C ASN A 101 2.97 2.77 -14.39
N GLY A 102 1.74 2.61 -13.90
CA GLY A 102 1.43 2.45 -12.48
C GLY A 102 1.56 3.72 -11.64
N ILE A 103 1.84 4.87 -12.25
CA ILE A 103 1.98 6.14 -11.54
C ILE A 103 0.62 6.86 -11.53
N VAL A 104 0.03 6.99 -10.35
CA VAL A 104 -1.28 7.64 -10.14
C VAL A 104 -1.10 8.75 -9.12
N GLN A 105 -1.57 9.95 -9.45
CA GLN A 105 -1.37 11.16 -8.62
C GLN A 105 0.10 11.42 -8.25
N GLY A 106 1.03 11.02 -9.13
CA GLY A 106 2.46 11.20 -8.91
C GLY A 106 3.06 10.21 -7.91
N GLU A 107 2.37 9.12 -7.59
CA GLU A 107 2.85 8.07 -6.69
C GLU A 107 2.81 6.70 -7.38
N PHE A 108 3.69 5.79 -6.97
CA PHE A 108 3.63 4.38 -7.33
C PHE A 108 4.03 3.51 -6.13
N ALA A 109 3.80 2.21 -6.24
CA ALA A 109 4.35 1.21 -5.32
C ALA A 109 5.18 0.20 -6.11
N GLU A 110 6.13 -0.44 -5.46
CA GLU A 110 7.05 -1.37 -6.08
C GLU A 110 6.46 -2.75 -6.20
N TRP A 111 6.69 -3.37 -7.35
CA TRP A 111 6.24 -4.71 -7.68
C TRP A 111 7.40 -5.57 -8.14
N VAL A 112 7.35 -6.85 -7.78
CA VAL A 112 8.25 -7.91 -8.25
C VAL A 112 7.43 -9.12 -8.64
N LYS A 113 7.92 -9.94 -9.57
CA LYS A 113 7.27 -11.21 -9.88
C LYS A 113 7.19 -12.07 -8.63
N SER A 114 6.00 -12.56 -8.30
CA SER A 114 5.80 -13.43 -7.13
C SER A 114 6.61 -14.72 -7.24
N ALA A 115 6.88 -15.20 -8.46
CA ALA A 115 7.72 -16.37 -8.71
C ALA A 115 9.18 -16.20 -8.23
N PHE A 116 9.63 -14.98 -7.96
CA PHE A 116 10.96 -14.70 -7.41
C PHE A 116 11.00 -14.69 -5.88
N LEU A 117 9.85 -14.87 -5.23
CA LEU A 117 9.71 -14.84 -3.79
C LEU A 117 9.45 -16.25 -3.23
N ALA A 118 10.11 -16.58 -2.13
CA ALA A 118 9.85 -17.80 -1.37
C ALA A 118 9.61 -17.45 0.10
N ALA A 119 8.84 -18.28 0.81
CA ALA A 119 8.75 -18.15 2.26
C ALA A 119 10.15 -18.25 2.89
N GLU A 120 10.38 -17.52 3.98
CA GLU A 120 11.52 -17.75 4.86
C GLU A 120 11.48 -19.22 5.28
N ALA A 121 12.58 -19.97 5.08
CA ALA A 121 12.63 -21.34 5.57
C ALA A 121 12.61 -21.27 7.10
N GLY A 122 11.60 -21.86 7.72
CA GLY A 122 11.50 -21.93 9.18
C GLY A 122 12.74 -22.63 9.74
N SER A 123 13.45 -21.96 10.64
CA SER A 123 14.55 -22.49 11.44
C SER A 123 14.10 -23.58 12.40
#